data_AF-A0A7C1L1L9-F1
#
_entry.id   AF-A0A7C1L1L9-F1
#
_cell.length_a   1.000
_cell.length_b   1.000
_cell.length_c   1.000
_cell.angle_alpha   90.00
_cell.angle_beta   90.00
_cell.angle_gamma   90.00
#
_symmetry.space_group_name_H-M   'P 1'
#
loop_
_entity.id
_entity.type
_entity.pdbx_description
1 polymer ?
#
loop_
_entity_poly.entity_id
_entity_poly.type
_entity_poly.pdbx_seq_one_letter_code
_entity_poly.pdbx_strand_id
1 'polypeptide(L)'
;MTIKTESGEKREFSTGAKKQVAKGKGTPVLFPPDAYLEISKHFEEGAEHYSARNWEKGIPLSELINSLERHIAQEKMGLTDESHDRAIAWCAICYLATKLRIAAEVLPKELDDLEGAYREQAKPEPIETETERKEVNFTICMQYINGFPYFYVYESISRTYLHSDLQFYEEMMQGSDGLTGYFNTRGDADACIQRY
;
A
#
# COMPACT_ATOMS: atom_id res chain seq x y z
N MET A 1 30.40 -25.63 -9.61
CA MET A 1 29.30 -24.77 -9.12
C MET A 1 28.53 -24.29 -10.33
N THR A 2 27.24 -24.60 -10.42
CA THR A 2 26.41 -24.19 -11.56
C THR A 2 25.63 -22.96 -11.16
N ILE A 3 25.69 -21.90 -11.97
CA ILE A 3 24.87 -20.71 -11.77
C ILE A 3 23.40 -21.15 -11.91
N LYS A 4 22.55 -20.83 -10.92
CA LYS A 4 21.12 -21.05 -11.03
C LYS A 4 20.56 -20.17 -12.15
N THR A 5 19.99 -20.79 -13.17
CA THR A 5 19.24 -20.08 -14.22
C THR A 5 17.80 -19.89 -13.75
N GLU A 6 17.42 -18.66 -13.40
CA GLU A 6 16.03 -18.36 -13.01
C GLU A 6 15.18 -18.03 -14.25
N SER A 7 13.99 -18.62 -14.34
CA SER A 7 12.97 -18.31 -15.35
C SER A 7 12.22 -17.02 -14.97
N GLY A 8 12.10 -16.07 -15.89
CA GLY A 8 11.32 -14.85 -15.68
C GLY A 8 11.75 -13.70 -16.59
N GLU A 9 10.97 -12.60 -16.55
CA GLU A 9 11.28 -11.39 -17.29
C GLU A 9 12.62 -10.78 -16.86
N LYS A 10 13.37 -10.29 -17.84
CA LYS A 10 14.70 -9.68 -17.64
C LYS A 10 14.63 -8.20 -18.00
N ARG A 11 15.22 -7.36 -17.18
CA ARG A 11 15.58 -6.00 -17.53
C ARG A 11 16.98 -5.97 -18.14
N GLU A 12 17.16 -5.10 -19.12
CA GLU A 12 18.44 -4.83 -19.77
C GLU A 12 18.94 -3.45 -19.34
N PHE A 13 20.24 -3.36 -19.05
CA PHE A 13 20.88 -2.10 -18.69
C PHE A 13 21.57 -1.53 -19.92
N SER A 14 21.85 -0.22 -19.92
CA SER A 14 22.58 0.46 -21.00
C SER A 14 23.97 -0.14 -21.29
N THR A 15 24.53 -0.89 -20.33
CA THR A 15 25.80 -1.62 -20.46
C THR A 15 25.67 -2.96 -21.20
N GLY A 16 24.46 -3.36 -21.62
CA GLY A 16 24.17 -4.68 -22.18
C GLY A 16 24.00 -5.79 -21.14
N ALA A 17 24.17 -5.49 -19.86
CA ALA A 17 23.91 -6.45 -18.78
C ALA A 17 22.42 -6.78 -18.72
N LYS A 18 22.08 -8.04 -18.41
CA LYS A 18 20.69 -8.50 -18.22
C LYS A 18 20.51 -9.05 -16.81
N LYS A 19 19.46 -8.63 -16.11
CA LYS A 19 19.10 -9.13 -14.78
C LYS A 19 17.60 -9.34 -14.70
N GLN A 20 17.13 -10.27 -13.88
CA GLN A 20 15.69 -10.46 -13.69
C GLN A 20 15.03 -9.18 -13.15
N VAL A 21 13.76 -8.97 -13.50
CA VAL A 21 12.93 -7.91 -12.92
C VAL A 21 12.89 -8.03 -11.39
N ALA A 22 12.88 -6.88 -10.71
CA ALA A 22 12.99 -6.80 -9.25
C ALA A 22 11.66 -6.97 -8.48
N LYS A 23 10.52 -7.02 -9.20
CA LYS A 23 9.18 -7.08 -8.58
C LYS A 23 9.02 -8.32 -7.71
N GLY A 24 8.51 -8.14 -6.48
CA GLY A 24 8.23 -9.22 -5.54
C GLY A 24 9.45 -9.78 -4.78
N LYS A 25 10.67 -9.30 -5.07
CA LYS A 25 11.91 -9.77 -4.42
C LYS A 25 12.39 -8.87 -3.27
N GLY A 26 11.68 -7.77 -3.02
CA GLY A 26 12.12 -6.70 -2.13
C GLY A 26 13.25 -5.84 -2.73
N THR A 27 13.47 -4.67 -2.14
CA THR A 27 14.51 -3.72 -2.55
C THR A 27 15.36 -3.36 -1.33
N PRO A 28 16.36 -4.19 -0.95
CA PRO A 28 17.07 -4.04 0.32
C PRO A 28 17.73 -2.67 0.54
N VAL A 29 18.13 -1.98 -0.54
CA VAL A 29 18.71 -0.62 -0.45
C VAL A 29 17.71 0.44 0.04
N LEU A 30 16.41 0.14 0.03
CA LEU A 30 15.37 1.01 0.60
C LEU A 30 15.09 0.71 2.08
N PHE A 31 15.69 -0.34 2.65
CA PHE A 31 15.57 -0.60 4.08
C PHE A 31 16.46 0.38 4.86
N PRO A 32 15.94 1.08 5.88
CA PRO A 32 16.73 2.07 6.64
C PRO A 32 17.97 1.40 7.28
N PRO A 33 19.19 1.75 6.84
CA PRO A 33 20.40 1.06 7.28
C PRO A 33 20.78 1.39 8.73
N ASP A 34 20.40 2.55 9.22
CA ASP A 34 20.49 2.95 10.62
C ASP A 34 19.63 2.07 11.53
N ALA A 35 18.34 1.89 11.20
CA ALA A 35 17.46 1.00 11.94
C ALA A 35 17.96 -0.46 11.91
N TYR A 36 18.49 -0.91 10.76
CA TYR A 36 19.10 -2.23 10.63
C TYR A 36 20.23 -2.45 11.65
N LEU A 37 21.13 -1.47 11.78
CA LEU A 37 22.26 -1.55 12.71
C LEU A 37 21.80 -1.48 14.17
N GLU A 38 20.84 -0.61 14.49
CA GLU A 38 20.31 -0.52 15.86
C GLU A 38 19.62 -1.82 16.31
N ILE A 39 18.83 -2.44 15.44
CA ILE A 39 18.20 -3.74 15.72
C ILE A 39 19.27 -4.82 15.87
N SER A 40 20.34 -4.77 15.08
CA SER A 40 21.45 -5.73 15.16
C SER A 40 22.16 -5.70 16.51
N LYS A 41 22.29 -4.52 17.14
CA LYS A 41 22.80 -4.40 18.51
C LYS A 41 21.90 -5.11 19.52
N HIS A 42 20.58 -5.06 19.35
CA HIS A 42 19.66 -5.78 20.24
C HIS A 42 19.84 -7.31 20.13
N PHE A 43 20.16 -7.83 18.94
CA PHE A 43 20.55 -9.24 18.78
C PHE A 43 21.88 -9.57 19.46
N GLU A 44 22.85 -8.66 19.44
CA GLU A 44 24.15 -8.80 20.13
C GLU A 44 23.96 -8.83 21.65
N GLU A 45 23.28 -7.83 22.21
CA GLU A 45 22.94 -7.74 23.64
C GLU A 45 22.19 -9.01 24.09
N GLY A 46 21.18 -9.45 23.33
CA GLY A 46 20.45 -10.68 23.63
C GLY A 46 21.31 -11.95 23.54
N ALA A 47 22.32 -11.98 22.66
CA ALA A 47 23.23 -13.13 22.54
C ALA A 47 24.16 -13.27 23.74
N GLU A 48 24.55 -12.16 24.39
CA GLU A 48 25.33 -12.18 25.63
C GLU A 48 24.56 -12.82 26.78
N HIS A 49 23.24 -12.59 26.86
CA HIS A 49 22.39 -13.13 27.92
C HIS A 49 21.86 -14.55 27.65
N TYR A 50 21.47 -14.84 26.41
CA TYR A 50 20.71 -16.05 26.07
C TYR A 50 21.44 -17.03 25.15
N SER A 51 22.71 -16.75 24.81
CA SER A 51 23.53 -17.37 23.76
C SER A 51 23.21 -16.91 22.33
N ALA A 52 24.23 -16.97 21.48
CA ALA A 52 24.09 -16.66 20.07
C ALA A 52 23.00 -17.52 19.41
N ARG A 53 22.22 -16.91 18.50
CA ARG A 53 21.15 -17.57 17.74
C ARG A 53 20.03 -18.15 18.61
N ASN A 54 19.86 -17.72 19.87
CA ASN A 54 18.78 -18.19 20.73
C ASN A 54 17.38 -18.03 20.11
N TRP A 55 17.15 -16.90 19.40
CA TRP A 55 15.90 -16.60 18.71
C TRP A 55 15.51 -17.65 17.66
N GLU A 56 16.47 -18.42 17.12
CA GLU A 56 16.21 -19.44 16.09
C GLU A 56 15.53 -20.69 16.64
N LYS A 57 15.56 -20.90 17.97
CA LYS A 57 14.83 -21.98 18.63
C LYS A 57 13.31 -21.80 18.53
N GLY A 58 12.86 -20.60 18.14
CA GLY A 58 11.47 -20.21 18.08
C GLY A 58 10.96 -19.72 19.44
N ILE A 59 10.08 -18.74 19.40
CA ILE A 59 9.36 -18.19 20.55
C ILE A 59 7.87 -18.24 20.17
N PRO A 60 6.96 -18.68 21.06
CA PRO A 60 5.53 -18.68 20.75
C PRO A 60 5.06 -17.30 20.27
N LEU A 61 4.19 -17.28 19.26
CA LEU A 61 3.75 -16.03 18.64
C LEU A 61 3.00 -15.14 19.63
N SER A 62 2.25 -15.73 20.57
CA SER A 62 1.57 -14.98 21.65
C SER A 62 2.56 -14.27 22.57
N GLU A 63 3.68 -14.90 22.94
CA GLU A 63 4.70 -14.31 23.80
C GLU A 63 5.44 -13.15 23.12
N LEU A 64 5.69 -13.27 21.82
CA LEU A 64 6.25 -12.17 21.02
C LEU A 64 5.31 -10.96 20.96
N ILE A 65 4.00 -11.19 20.79
CA ILE A 65 2.99 -10.12 20.83
C ILE A 65 2.92 -9.50 22.23
N ASN A 66 2.86 -10.32 23.26
CA ASN A 66 2.81 -9.87 24.65
C ASN A 66 4.04 -9.00 25.01
N SER A 67 5.25 -9.42 24.59
CA SER A 67 6.47 -8.62 24.79
C SER A 67 6.45 -7.32 24.00
N LEU A 68 6.02 -7.37 22.74
CA LEU A 68 5.87 -6.19 21.89
C LEU A 68 4.94 -5.15 22.52
N GLU A 69 3.76 -5.56 23.01
CA GLU A 69 2.78 -4.67 23.62
C GLU A 69 3.30 -4.02 24.90
N ARG A 70 4.06 -4.75 25.72
CA ARG A 70 4.71 -4.19 26.92
C ARG A 70 5.72 -3.12 26.55
N HIS A 71 6.62 -3.38 25.61
CA HIS A 71 7.61 -2.37 25.20
C HIS A 71 6.94 -1.15 24.56
N ILE A 72 5.85 -1.32 23.80
CA ILE A 72 5.04 -0.19 23.31
C ILE A 72 4.47 0.64 24.47
N ALA A 73 3.96 -0.02 25.52
CA ALA A 73 3.42 0.67 26.68
C ALA A 73 4.51 1.43 27.45
N GLN A 74 5.68 0.82 27.65
CA GLN A 74 6.84 1.43 28.32
C GLN A 74 7.39 2.63 27.53
N GLU A 75 7.49 2.51 26.20
CA GLU A 75 7.85 3.62 25.30
C GLU A 75 6.86 4.79 25.44
N LYS A 76 5.55 4.50 25.44
CA LYS A 76 4.51 5.54 25.64
C LYS A 76 4.60 6.23 27.00
N MET A 77 5.09 5.52 28.01
CA MET A 77 5.33 6.08 29.35
C MET A 77 6.62 6.91 29.42
N GLY A 78 7.45 6.91 28.37
CA GLY A 78 8.74 7.60 28.33
C GLY A 78 9.79 6.95 29.22
N LEU A 79 9.68 5.64 29.46
CA LEU A 79 10.70 4.88 30.19
C LEU A 79 11.98 4.78 29.35
N THR A 80 13.13 4.72 30.03
CA THR A 80 14.47 4.78 29.42
C THR A 80 15.45 3.81 30.07
N ASP A 81 14.95 2.84 30.83
CA ASP A 81 15.74 1.79 31.49
C ASP A 81 16.34 0.79 30.49
N GLU A 82 15.77 0.70 29.30
CA GLU A 82 16.34 0.02 28.13
C GLU A 82 15.92 0.74 26.85
N SER A 83 16.40 0.26 25.70
CA SER A 83 15.92 0.73 24.40
C SER A 83 14.63 0.03 23.99
N HIS A 84 13.50 0.51 24.50
CA HIS A 84 12.19 -0.07 24.19
C HIS A 84 11.85 0.00 22.69
N ASP A 85 12.20 1.09 22.00
CA ASP A 85 12.12 1.22 20.55
C ASP A 85 12.82 0.08 19.78
N ARG A 86 14.05 -0.26 20.17
CA ARG A 86 14.82 -1.39 19.61
C ARG A 86 14.14 -2.72 19.93
N ALA A 87 13.66 -2.90 21.17
CA ALA A 87 12.95 -4.10 21.59
C ALA A 87 11.63 -4.31 20.83
N ILE A 88 10.88 -3.23 20.56
CA ILE A 88 9.67 -3.24 19.72
C ILE A 88 10.00 -3.77 18.32
N ALA A 89 11.00 -3.17 17.67
CA ALA A 89 11.41 -3.59 16.33
C ALA A 89 11.90 -5.04 16.30
N TRP A 90 12.67 -5.45 17.31
CA TRP A 90 13.16 -6.81 17.45
C TRP A 90 12.02 -7.83 17.61
N CYS A 91 11.03 -7.54 18.47
CA CYS A 91 9.86 -8.41 18.66
C CYS A 91 9.07 -8.58 17.35
N ALA A 92 8.84 -7.49 16.62
CA ALA A 92 8.12 -7.53 15.33
C ALA A 92 8.88 -8.35 14.26
N ILE A 93 10.20 -8.20 14.19
CA ILE A 93 11.04 -8.98 13.27
C ILE A 93 11.06 -10.45 13.66
N CYS A 94 11.24 -10.78 14.94
CA CYS A 94 11.23 -12.15 15.42
C CYS A 94 9.87 -12.83 15.25
N TYR A 95 8.77 -12.08 15.39
CA TYR A 95 7.42 -12.53 15.05
C TYR A 95 7.29 -12.92 13.58
N LEU A 96 7.67 -12.03 12.65
CA LEU A 96 7.63 -12.33 11.21
C LEU A 96 8.55 -13.52 10.88
N ALA A 97 9.76 -13.52 11.43
CA ALA A 97 10.75 -14.57 11.23
C ALA A 97 10.24 -15.95 11.70
N THR A 98 9.59 -16.01 12.87
CA THR A 98 9.01 -17.23 13.43
C THR A 98 7.85 -17.70 12.56
N LYS A 99 6.90 -16.80 12.22
CA LYS A 99 5.75 -17.11 11.37
C LYS A 99 6.16 -17.68 10.00
N LEU A 100 7.16 -17.07 9.35
CA LEU A 100 7.70 -17.55 8.06
C LEU A 100 8.35 -18.93 8.19
N ARG A 101 9.02 -19.21 9.33
CA ARG A 101 9.68 -20.50 9.58
C ARG A 101 8.69 -21.61 9.93
N ILE A 102 7.61 -21.29 10.64
CA ILE A 102 6.48 -22.21 10.86
C ILE A 102 5.86 -22.58 9.50
N ALA A 103 5.57 -21.58 8.66
CA ALA A 103 5.00 -21.81 7.32
C ALA A 103 5.93 -22.61 6.38
N ALA A 104 7.24 -22.52 6.60
CA ALA A 104 8.24 -23.30 5.87
C ALA A 104 8.55 -24.66 6.52
N GLU A 105 7.80 -25.07 7.56
CA GLU A 105 7.98 -26.32 8.31
C GLU A 105 9.37 -26.48 8.95
N VAL A 106 10.09 -25.36 9.15
CA VAL A 106 11.39 -25.31 9.83
C VAL A 106 11.23 -25.28 11.35
N LEU A 107 10.13 -24.68 11.82
CA LEU A 107 9.77 -24.61 13.24
C LEU A 107 8.47 -25.38 13.52
N PRO A 108 8.26 -25.88 14.75
CA PRO A 108 7.04 -26.59 15.13
C PRO A 108 5.78 -25.72 14.97
N LYS A 109 4.67 -26.31 14.52
CA LYS A 109 3.38 -25.60 14.31
C LYS A 109 2.83 -25.04 15.62
N GLU A 110 3.13 -25.70 16.74
CA GLU A 110 2.67 -25.36 18.09
C GLU A 110 3.14 -23.97 18.53
N LEU A 111 4.14 -23.39 17.87
CA LEU A 111 4.56 -22.01 18.12
C LEU A 111 3.58 -20.97 17.55
N ASP A 112 2.69 -21.32 16.60
CA ASP A 112 1.52 -20.48 16.22
C ASP A 112 0.36 -20.77 17.18
N ASP A 113 0.56 -20.38 18.43
CA ASP A 113 -0.38 -20.55 19.55
C ASP A 113 -1.49 -19.49 19.57
N LEU A 114 -1.63 -18.74 18.48
CA LEU A 114 -2.69 -17.76 18.27
C LEU A 114 -3.96 -18.37 17.66
N GLU A 115 -3.96 -19.67 17.34
CA GLU A 115 -5.17 -20.41 16.97
C GLU A 115 -6.08 -20.59 18.22
N GLY A 116 -6.82 -19.53 18.58
CA GLY A 116 -7.78 -19.45 19.69
C GLY A 116 -8.30 -18.02 19.92
N ALA A 117 -9.38 -17.88 20.72
CA ALA A 117 -10.11 -16.68 21.23
C ALA A 117 -10.29 -15.45 20.31
N TYR A 118 -9.24 -14.93 19.67
CA TYR A 118 -9.24 -13.72 18.85
C TYR A 118 -9.42 -13.99 17.35
N ARG A 119 -8.84 -15.07 16.80
CA ARG A 119 -8.93 -15.38 15.35
C ARG A 119 -10.27 -16.03 14.94
N GLU A 120 -10.90 -16.78 15.83
CA GLU A 120 -12.25 -17.34 15.57
C GLU A 120 -13.34 -16.26 15.55
N GLN A 121 -13.17 -15.20 16.34
CA GLN A 121 -14.07 -14.05 16.40
C GLN A 121 -13.86 -13.09 15.21
N ALA A 122 -12.64 -13.04 14.67
CA ALA A 122 -12.25 -12.15 13.58
C ALA A 122 -12.30 -12.85 12.21
N LYS A 123 -13.32 -13.68 11.94
CA LYS A 123 -13.60 -14.05 10.54
C LYS A 123 -13.91 -12.75 9.80
N PRO A 124 -13.03 -12.25 8.90
CA PRO A 124 -13.33 -11.02 8.20
C PRO A 124 -14.60 -11.28 7.40
N GLU A 125 -15.58 -10.38 7.51
CA GLU A 125 -16.65 -10.38 6.53
C GLU A 125 -16.00 -10.28 5.14
N PRO A 126 -16.52 -11.00 4.13
CA PRO A 126 -15.99 -10.90 2.78
C PRO A 126 -15.85 -9.42 2.43
N ILE A 127 -14.64 -9.00 2.09
CA ILE A 127 -14.46 -7.66 1.53
C ILE A 127 -15.17 -7.72 0.18
N GLU A 128 -16.39 -7.20 0.11
CA GLU A 128 -17.04 -6.92 -1.16
C GLU A 128 -16.17 -5.90 -1.88
N THR A 129 -15.34 -6.37 -2.82
CA THR A 129 -14.70 -5.49 -3.78
C THR A 129 -15.77 -5.05 -4.77
N GLU A 130 -16.65 -4.17 -4.32
CA GLU A 130 -17.63 -3.52 -5.16
C GLU A 130 -16.88 -2.52 -6.03
N THR A 131 -16.36 -2.99 -7.16
CA THR A 131 -15.97 -2.12 -8.28
C THR A 131 -17.25 -1.63 -8.96
N GLU A 132 -18.14 -0.97 -8.21
CA GLU A 132 -19.26 -0.27 -8.81
C GLU A 132 -18.69 0.94 -9.55
N ARG A 133 -18.63 0.85 -10.88
CA ARG A 133 -18.58 2.05 -11.72
C ARG A 133 -19.88 2.81 -11.47
N LYS A 134 -19.86 3.80 -10.59
CA LYS A 134 -20.96 4.75 -10.50
C LYS A 134 -21.01 5.50 -11.83
N GLU A 135 -22.10 5.33 -12.57
CA GLU A 135 -22.44 6.24 -13.65
C GLU A 135 -22.77 7.59 -13.02
N VAL A 136 -21.86 8.55 -13.20
CA VAL A 136 -22.05 9.90 -12.71
C VAL A 136 -22.54 10.74 -13.89
N ASN A 137 -23.72 11.33 -13.74
CA ASN A 137 -24.26 12.27 -14.73
C ASN A 137 -23.65 13.65 -14.51
N PHE A 138 -22.95 14.14 -15.54
CA PHE A 138 -22.43 15.51 -15.56
C PHE A 138 -23.14 16.32 -16.63
N THR A 139 -23.43 17.59 -16.31
CA THR A 139 -23.85 18.58 -17.30
C THR A 139 -22.67 19.49 -17.61
N ILE A 140 -22.37 19.68 -18.90
CA ILE A 140 -21.33 20.60 -19.34
C ILE A 140 -21.99 21.81 -19.99
N CYS A 141 -21.70 23.01 -19.48
CA CYS A 141 -22.14 24.28 -20.06
C CYS A 141 -20.93 25.06 -20.58
N MET A 142 -21.05 25.70 -21.75
CA MET A 142 -20.01 26.57 -22.31
C MET A 142 -20.52 28.01 -22.35
N GLN A 143 -19.71 28.95 -21.84
CA GLN A 143 -20.00 30.39 -21.90
C GLN A 143 -18.81 31.15 -22.49
N TYR A 144 -19.06 32.23 -23.22
CA TYR A 144 -18.01 33.12 -23.70
C TYR A 144 -17.89 34.34 -22.78
N ILE A 145 -16.73 34.50 -22.14
CA ILE A 145 -16.42 35.68 -21.31
C ILE A 145 -15.28 36.43 -22.00
N ASN A 146 -15.51 37.68 -22.40
CA ASN A 146 -14.55 38.52 -23.12
C ASN A 146 -13.97 37.87 -24.39
N GLY A 147 -14.77 37.09 -25.12
CA GLY A 147 -14.36 36.41 -26.34
C GLY A 147 -13.64 35.07 -26.13
N PHE A 148 -13.43 34.65 -24.88
CA PHE A 148 -12.81 33.38 -24.53
C PHE A 148 -13.85 32.36 -24.03
N PRO A 149 -13.82 31.11 -24.51
CA PRO A 149 -14.74 30.06 -24.05
C PRO A 149 -14.33 29.57 -22.64
N TYR A 150 -15.32 29.43 -21.77
CA TYR A 150 -15.23 28.85 -20.44
C TYR A 150 -16.19 27.67 -20.34
N PHE A 151 -15.69 26.54 -19.87
CA PHE A 151 -16.50 25.34 -19.67
C PHE A 151 -16.77 25.13 -18.18
N TYR A 152 -18.02 24.82 -17.88
CA TYR A 152 -18.50 24.52 -16.54
C TYR A 152 -18.99 23.08 -16.52
N VAL A 153 -18.40 22.26 -15.67
CA VAL A 153 -18.86 20.88 -15.45
C VAL A 153 -19.59 20.82 -14.12
N TYR A 154 -20.85 20.36 -14.17
CA TYR A 154 -21.72 20.19 -13.02
C TYR A 154 -21.94 18.72 -12.74
N GLU A 155 -21.46 18.25 -11.60
CA GLU A 155 -21.83 16.95 -11.03
C GLU A 155 -23.08 17.16 -10.16
N SER A 156 -24.22 16.61 -10.56
CA SER A 156 -25.50 16.66 -9.82
C SER A 156 -25.72 17.95 -9.00
N ILE A 157 -26.06 19.05 -9.69
CA ILE A 157 -26.64 20.31 -9.17
C ILE A 157 -25.79 21.08 -8.12
N SER A 158 -24.63 20.61 -7.64
CA SER A 158 -24.02 21.21 -6.45
C SER A 158 -22.52 21.49 -6.46
N ARG A 159 -21.77 21.12 -7.51
CA ARG A 159 -20.37 21.55 -7.66
C ARG A 159 -20.06 22.05 -9.06
N THR A 160 -19.47 23.25 -9.11
CA THR A 160 -19.00 23.91 -10.33
C THR A 160 -17.49 23.82 -10.39
N TYR A 161 -16.95 23.14 -11.41
CA TYR A 161 -15.52 23.21 -11.75
C TYR A 161 -15.34 24.13 -12.96
N LEU A 162 -14.49 25.15 -12.82
CA LEU A 162 -14.11 26.05 -13.91
C LEU A 162 -12.84 25.53 -14.57
N HIS A 163 -12.87 25.28 -15.87
CA HIS A 163 -11.68 24.96 -16.65
C HIS A 163 -11.63 25.80 -17.93
N SER A 164 -10.46 26.35 -18.21
CA SER A 164 -10.18 27.16 -19.42
C SER A 164 -9.35 26.41 -20.47
N ASP A 165 -9.03 25.14 -20.22
CA ASP A 165 -8.12 24.36 -21.05
C ASP A 165 -8.89 23.47 -22.02
N LEU A 166 -8.69 23.70 -23.32
CA LEU A 166 -9.29 22.91 -24.40
C LEU A 166 -8.80 21.46 -24.41
N GLN A 167 -7.55 21.22 -23.97
CA GLN A 167 -6.93 19.90 -24.06
C GLN A 167 -7.60 18.90 -23.11
N PHE A 168 -7.99 19.38 -21.92
CA PHE A 168 -8.78 18.63 -20.95
C PHE A 168 -10.16 18.22 -21.52
N TYR A 169 -10.77 19.06 -22.35
CA TYR A 169 -12.06 18.77 -22.98
C TYR A 169 -11.95 17.69 -24.05
N GLU A 170 -10.91 17.74 -24.91
CA GLU A 170 -10.70 16.72 -25.94
C GLU A 170 -10.49 15.34 -25.32
N GLU A 171 -9.72 15.26 -24.22
CA GLU A 171 -9.51 14.01 -23.48
C GLU A 171 -10.80 13.48 -22.83
N MET A 172 -11.63 14.37 -22.27
CA MET A 172 -12.92 14.01 -21.69
C MET A 172 -13.91 13.47 -22.74
N MET A 173 -13.95 14.10 -23.92
CA MET A 173 -14.83 13.68 -25.02
C MET A 173 -14.34 12.41 -25.73
N GLN A 174 -13.03 12.18 -25.79
CA GLN A 174 -12.44 10.94 -26.32
C GLN A 174 -12.71 9.72 -25.42
N GLY A 175 -12.93 9.93 -24.12
CA GLY A 175 -13.31 8.88 -23.18
C GLY A 175 -14.80 8.52 -23.14
N SER A 176 -15.65 9.28 -23.86
CA SER A 176 -17.11 9.13 -23.82
C SER A 176 -17.66 8.60 -25.14
N ASP A 177 -17.61 7.28 -25.33
CA ASP A 177 -18.40 6.64 -26.37
C ASP A 177 -19.89 6.89 -26.10
N GLY A 178 -20.55 7.65 -26.99
CA GLY A 178 -22.01 7.83 -27.02
C GLY A 178 -22.59 9.16 -26.50
N LEU A 179 -21.97 10.31 -26.81
CA LEU A 179 -22.64 11.62 -26.67
C LEU A 179 -23.20 12.08 -28.04
N THR A 180 -24.52 12.17 -28.15
CA THR A 180 -25.23 12.80 -29.29
C THR A 180 -25.41 14.29 -29.03
N GLY A 181 -24.62 15.13 -29.70
CA GLY A 181 -24.75 16.59 -29.63
C GLY A 181 -25.72 17.16 -30.68
N TYR A 182 -26.73 17.91 -30.25
CA TYR A 182 -27.50 18.80 -31.12
C TYR A 182 -26.93 20.23 -31.05
N PHE A 183 -26.56 20.80 -32.20
CA PHE A 183 -26.17 22.21 -32.30
C PHE A 183 -27.41 23.05 -32.62
N ASN A 184 -27.81 23.94 -31.71
CA ASN A 184 -28.79 24.99 -32.03
C ASN A 184 -28.05 26.30 -32.32
N THR A 185 -27.98 26.67 -33.60
CA THR A 185 -27.47 27.95 -34.05
C THR A 185 -28.55 29.01 -33.88
N ARG A 186 -28.72 29.57 -32.67
CA ARG A 186 -29.49 30.80 -32.47
C ARG A 186 -29.15 31.47 -31.13
N GLY A 187 -28.34 32.51 -31.20
CA GLY A 187 -28.58 33.81 -30.54
C GLY A 187 -28.45 33.94 -29.02
N ASP A 188 -28.87 32.96 -28.22
CA ASP A 188 -28.93 33.05 -26.76
C ASP A 188 -28.48 31.71 -26.18
N ALA A 189 -27.28 31.68 -25.60
CA ALA A 189 -26.53 30.46 -25.35
C ALA A 189 -26.82 29.83 -23.98
N ASP A 190 -27.90 29.04 -23.90
CA ASP A 190 -28.02 27.94 -22.94
C ASP A 190 -28.04 26.62 -23.71
N ALA A 191 -26.86 26.11 -24.06
CA ALA A 191 -26.71 24.76 -24.58
C ALA A 191 -26.57 23.79 -23.40
N CYS A 192 -27.67 23.13 -23.03
CA CYS A 192 -27.68 22.09 -22.01
C CYS A 192 -27.63 20.72 -22.70
N ILE A 193 -26.50 20.03 -22.60
CA ILE A 193 -26.39 18.62 -23.02
C ILE A 193 -26.89 17.77 -21.86
N GLN A 194 -28.05 17.13 -22.03
CA GLN A 194 -28.56 16.11 -21.12
C GLN A 194 -28.45 14.74 -21.80
N ARG A 195 -27.87 13.76 -21.09
CA ARG A 195 -27.95 12.35 -21.46
C ARG A 195 -29.22 11.79 -20.83
N TYR A 196 -30.09 11.17 -21.63
CA TYR A 196 -31.19 10.33 -21.15
C TYR A 196 -30.73 8.88 -21.08
#